data_AF-A0A0K8RG87-F1
#
_entry.id   AF-A0A0K8RG87-F1
#
_cell.length_a   1.000
_cell.length_b   1.000
_cell.length_c   1.000
_cell.angle_alpha   90.00
_cell.angle_beta   90.00
_cell.angle_gamma   90.00
#
_symmetry.space_group_name_H-M   'P 1'
#
loop_
_entity.id
_entity.type
_entity.pdbx_description
1 polymer ?
#
loop_
_entity_poly.entity_id
_entity_poly.type
_entity_poly.pdbx_seq_one_letter_code
_entity_poly.pdbx_strand_id
1 'polypeptide(L)'
;MAHYLTHGSLLPSAGSSTSGLAFAGTSTQDLAQKEHLQQRHYALFRELQLMSGELPQSYQQRLPYELLSSLANSLLDGTVYEIVRGLKDIQLMDEKSLFETRKAVLNTQRENVQELARRQKEQKELLISAGQSPTLIALAQQKEREALEKGHQEEINRIDMKIITKLDQCVSDQQVTLEKAGVPGFFVTNSPMEISLQMCLLEFITRLAHA
;
A
#
# COMPACT_ATOMS: atom_id res chain seq x y z
N MET A 1 35.77 75.34 -24.68
CA MET A 1 36.53 76.38 -23.96
C MET A 1 36.70 75.87 -22.54
N ALA A 2 37.87 75.32 -22.21
CA ALA A 2 38.91 76.04 -21.45
C ALA A 2 38.47 76.20 -19.97
N HIS A 3 39.19 75.79 -18.92
CA HIS A 3 40.61 75.46 -18.78
C HIS A 3 40.91 75.15 -17.28
N TYR A 4 42.03 74.45 -17.01
CA TYR A 4 42.85 74.36 -15.75
C TYR A 4 42.24 73.64 -14.51
N LEU A 5 42.80 72.49 -14.04
CA LEU A 5 44.05 72.27 -13.26
C LEU A 5 43.95 72.90 -11.85
N THR A 6 44.30 72.29 -10.71
CA THR A 6 45.53 71.54 -10.40
C THR A 6 45.51 70.95 -8.96
N HIS A 7 46.26 69.84 -8.78
CA HIS A 7 47.05 69.34 -7.63
C HIS A 7 46.50 69.14 -6.20
N GLY A 8 46.77 67.92 -5.70
CA GLY A 8 46.93 67.58 -4.29
C GLY A 8 47.36 66.12 -4.10
N SER A 9 48.65 65.84 -4.26
CA SER A 9 49.28 64.53 -3.99
C SER A 9 49.40 64.26 -2.49
N LEU A 10 49.28 62.99 -2.05
CA LEU A 10 50.05 62.34 -0.97
C LEU A 10 49.65 60.85 -0.84
N LEU A 11 50.60 59.94 -1.07
CA LEU A 11 50.64 58.52 -0.67
C LEU A 11 51.56 58.40 0.58
N PRO A 12 51.75 57.24 1.24
CA PRO A 12 50.92 56.03 1.47
C PRO A 12 50.89 55.64 2.98
N SER A 13 50.12 54.61 3.38
CA SER A 13 50.60 53.52 4.27
C SER A 13 49.47 52.59 4.75
N ALA A 14 49.84 51.31 4.81
CA ALA A 14 49.15 50.12 5.25
C ALA A 14 48.32 50.24 6.55
N GLY A 15 47.15 49.60 6.52
CA GLY A 15 46.32 49.26 7.67
C GLY A 15 45.60 47.94 7.38
N SER A 16 46.11 46.89 7.99
CA SER A 16 45.75 45.48 7.86
C SER A 16 44.28 45.15 8.13
N SER A 17 43.84 44.08 7.45
CA SER A 17 43.04 42.98 7.99
C SER A 17 41.71 43.31 8.68
N THR A 18 40.61 42.87 8.08
CA THR A 18 39.79 41.75 8.58
C THR A 18 38.47 41.72 7.79
N SER A 19 38.45 40.94 6.72
CA SER A 19 37.21 40.52 6.05
C SER A 19 37.33 39.03 5.78
N GLY A 20 37.30 38.29 6.88
CA GLY A 20 37.26 36.84 6.88
C GLY A 20 36.77 36.47 8.26
N LEU A 21 35.50 36.10 8.36
CA LEU A 21 34.87 35.28 9.41
C LEU A 21 33.33 35.37 9.27
N ALA A 22 32.81 34.99 8.10
CA ALA A 22 31.39 34.66 7.95
C ALA A 22 31.17 33.35 7.16
N PHE A 23 32.25 32.62 6.83
CA PHE A 23 32.19 31.39 6.02
C PHE A 23 32.38 30.10 6.85
N ALA A 24 32.79 30.20 8.11
CA ALA A 24 33.13 29.03 8.93
C ALA A 24 31.93 28.37 9.65
N GLY A 25 30.81 29.09 9.80
CA GLY A 25 29.62 28.61 10.53
C GLY A 25 28.73 27.63 9.75
N THR A 26 28.74 27.70 8.42
CA THR A 26 27.96 26.81 7.54
C THR A 26 28.60 25.44 7.40
N SER A 27 29.92 25.36 7.28
CA SER A 27 30.63 24.09 7.06
C SER A 27 30.52 23.09 8.22
N THR A 28 30.55 23.56 9.48
CA THR A 28 30.46 22.69 10.66
C THR A 28 29.05 22.13 10.88
N GLN A 29 28.00 22.91 10.59
CA GLN A 29 26.63 22.44 10.63
C GLN A 29 26.35 21.41 9.51
N ASP A 30 26.85 21.67 8.29
CA ASP A 30 26.72 20.75 7.17
C ASP A 30 27.45 19.42 7.42
N LEU A 31 28.62 19.47 8.06
CA LEU A 31 29.39 18.28 8.47
C LEU A 31 28.63 17.46 9.52
N ALA A 32 28.09 18.11 10.56
CA ALA A 32 27.32 17.44 11.61
C ALA A 32 26.02 16.80 11.07
N GLN A 33 25.34 17.47 10.13
CA GLN A 33 24.15 16.94 9.49
C GLN A 33 24.46 15.71 8.62
N LYS A 34 25.57 15.75 7.85
CA LYS A 34 26.03 14.59 7.07
C LYS A 34 26.39 13.41 7.96
N GLU A 35 27.07 13.67 9.07
CA GLU A 35 27.43 12.63 10.04
C GLU A 35 26.18 11.98 10.65
N HIS A 36 25.18 12.80 11.03
CA HIS A 36 23.90 12.29 11.55
C HIS A 36 23.15 11.44 10.52
N LEU A 37 23.07 11.88 9.26
CA LEU A 37 22.44 11.10 8.19
C LEU A 37 23.18 9.78 7.92
N GLN A 38 24.50 9.81 7.98
CA GLN A 38 25.33 8.62 7.81
C GLN A 38 25.16 7.63 8.96
N GLN A 39 25.14 8.10 10.20
CA GLN A 39 24.85 7.26 11.37
C GLN A 39 23.47 6.60 11.26
N ARG A 40 22.46 7.37 10.86
CA ARG A 40 21.10 6.86 10.63
C ARG A 40 21.05 5.84 9.49
N HIS A 41 21.75 6.09 8.38
CA HIS A 41 21.86 5.14 7.27
C HIS A 41 22.47 3.82 7.74
N TYR A 42 23.59 3.86 8.46
CA TYR A 42 24.22 2.65 9.00
C TYR A 42 23.33 1.88 9.96
N ALA A 43 22.55 2.58 10.80
CA ALA A 43 21.61 1.95 11.71
C ALA A 43 20.50 1.22 10.93
N LEU A 44 19.82 1.91 10.01
CA LEU A 44 18.77 1.32 9.17
C LEU A 44 19.30 0.16 8.32
N PHE A 45 20.48 0.33 7.74
CA PHE A 45 21.12 -0.68 6.91
C PHE A 45 21.44 -1.94 7.72
N ARG A 46 21.97 -1.79 8.94
CA ARG A 46 22.24 -2.92 9.84
C ARG A 46 20.95 -3.68 10.16
N GLU A 47 19.88 -2.98 10.51
CA GLU A 47 18.60 -3.61 10.81
C GLU A 47 18.03 -4.35 9.58
N LEU A 48 18.12 -3.75 8.39
CA LEU A 48 17.74 -4.41 7.13
C LEU A 48 18.55 -5.70 6.87
N GLN A 49 19.85 -5.69 7.17
CA GLN A 49 20.68 -6.89 7.05
C GLN A 49 20.25 -7.99 8.02
N LEU A 50 19.98 -7.63 9.28
CA LEU A 50 19.51 -8.59 10.29
C LEU A 50 18.18 -9.22 9.84
N MET A 51 17.20 -8.40 9.46
CA MET A 51 15.91 -8.89 8.96
C MET A 51 16.05 -9.74 7.70
N SER A 52 16.95 -9.38 6.77
CA SER A 52 17.22 -10.20 5.58
C SER A 52 17.81 -11.57 5.94
N GLY A 53 18.64 -11.64 6.98
CA GLY A 53 19.25 -12.88 7.46
C GLY A 53 18.27 -13.86 8.11
N GLU A 54 17.11 -13.38 8.56
CA GLU A 54 16.03 -14.22 9.12
C GLU A 54 15.19 -14.92 8.02
N LEU A 55 15.28 -14.46 6.77
CA LEU A 55 14.52 -15.03 5.66
C LEU A 55 15.10 -16.36 5.16
N PRO A 56 14.31 -17.23 4.51
CA PRO A 56 14.83 -18.40 3.82
C PRO A 56 15.84 -18.04 2.72
N GLN A 57 16.79 -18.94 2.46
CA GLN A 57 17.91 -18.69 1.53
C GLN A 57 17.46 -18.30 0.10
N SER A 58 16.31 -18.77 -0.36
CA SER A 58 15.74 -18.41 -1.66
C SER A 58 15.42 -16.93 -1.81
N TYR A 59 15.05 -16.26 -0.71
CA TYR A 59 14.75 -14.83 -0.69
C TYR A 59 16.02 -14.00 -0.44
N GLN A 60 16.91 -14.49 0.44
CA GLN A 60 18.20 -13.82 0.72
C GLN A 60 19.03 -13.56 -0.53
N GLN A 61 19.11 -14.54 -1.44
CA GLN A 61 19.87 -14.41 -2.68
C GLN A 61 19.33 -13.31 -3.61
N ARG A 62 18.08 -12.90 -3.42
CA ARG A 62 17.43 -11.82 -4.18
C ARG A 62 17.49 -10.46 -3.48
N LEU A 63 18.12 -10.38 -2.32
CA LEU A 63 18.30 -9.15 -1.54
C LEU A 63 19.79 -8.79 -1.47
N PRO A 64 20.40 -8.31 -2.57
CA PRO A 64 21.80 -7.92 -2.57
C PRO A 64 22.04 -6.72 -1.65
N TYR A 65 23.29 -6.60 -1.16
CA TYR A 65 23.73 -5.50 -0.30
C TYR A 65 23.36 -4.12 -0.88
N GLU A 66 23.57 -3.92 -2.18
CA GLU A 66 23.25 -2.69 -2.90
C GLU A 66 21.78 -2.31 -2.79
N LEU A 67 20.87 -3.29 -2.87
CA LEU A 67 19.43 -3.05 -2.74
C LEU A 67 19.09 -2.59 -1.32
N LEU A 68 19.61 -3.29 -0.30
CA LEU A 68 19.38 -2.94 1.10
C LEU A 68 19.97 -1.57 1.47
N SER A 69 21.14 -1.23 0.93
CA SER A 69 21.78 0.08 1.11
C SER A 69 20.98 1.20 0.45
N SER A 70 20.49 0.97 -0.77
CA SER A 70 19.62 1.91 -1.49
C SER A 70 18.29 2.10 -0.75
N LEU A 71 17.71 1.02 -0.24
CA LEU A 71 16.48 1.06 0.54
C LEU A 71 16.70 1.86 1.83
N ALA A 72 17.75 1.58 2.60
CA ALA A 72 18.10 2.35 3.81
C ALA A 72 18.20 3.85 3.52
N ASN A 73 18.81 4.23 2.39
CA ASN A 73 18.93 5.61 1.96
C ASN A 73 17.56 6.24 1.64
N SER A 74 16.67 5.52 0.96
CA SER A 74 15.30 5.99 0.66
C SER A 74 14.43 6.20 1.90
N LEU A 75 14.77 5.55 3.02
CA LEU A 75 14.03 5.62 4.28
C LEU A 75 14.49 6.77 5.20
N LEU A 76 15.56 7.48 4.85
CA LEU A 76 16.16 8.51 5.71
C LEU A 76 15.24 9.71 5.96
N ASP A 77 14.50 10.15 4.95
CA ASP A 77 13.63 11.33 5.04
C ASP A 77 12.28 11.02 5.70
N GLY A 78 11.94 9.74 5.81
CA GLY A 78 10.68 9.23 6.36
C GLY A 78 9.47 9.32 5.43
N THR A 79 9.62 9.89 4.23
CA THR A 79 8.52 10.02 3.25
C THR A 79 7.97 8.64 2.87
N VAL A 80 8.85 7.66 2.68
CA VAL A 80 8.47 6.29 2.33
C VAL A 80 7.60 5.63 3.41
N TYR A 81 7.84 5.91 4.69
CA TYR A 81 6.98 5.38 5.76
C TYR A 81 5.56 5.94 5.69
N GLU A 82 5.42 7.23 5.41
CA GLU A 82 4.10 7.86 5.25
C GLU A 82 3.36 7.36 4.01
N ILE A 83 4.08 7.11 2.92
CA ILE A 83 3.51 6.49 1.71
C ILE A 83 2.99 5.09 2.04
N VAL A 84 3.80 4.24 2.67
CA VAL A 84 3.40 2.87 3.03
C VAL A 84 2.23 2.87 4.02
N ARG A 85 2.21 3.80 4.99
CA ARG A 85 1.09 3.99 5.91
C ARG A 85 -0.20 4.34 5.16
N GLY A 86 -0.14 5.33 4.26
CA GLY A 86 -1.28 5.74 3.45
C GLY A 86 -1.81 4.63 2.54
N LEU A 87 -0.92 3.86 1.91
CA LEU A 87 -1.30 2.71 1.07
C LEU A 87 -2.00 1.62 1.89
N LYS A 88 -1.53 1.36 3.12
CA LYS A 88 -2.16 0.40 4.04
C LYS A 88 -3.54 0.87 4.48
N ASP A 89 -3.72 2.15 4.78
CA ASP A 89 -5.01 2.70 5.17
C ASP A 89 -6.03 2.61 4.02
N ILE A 90 -5.61 2.95 2.79
CA ILE A 90 -6.43 2.79 1.59
C ILE A 90 -6.82 1.33 1.39
N GLN A 91 -5.87 0.40 1.49
CA GLN A 91 -6.14 -1.04 1.38
C GLN A 91 -7.17 -1.50 2.41
N LEU A 92 -7.03 -1.12 3.69
CA LEU A 92 -7.97 -1.50 4.75
C LEU A 92 -9.37 -0.94 4.50
N MET A 93 -9.47 0.29 3.99
CA MET A 93 -10.76 0.89 3.62
C MET A 93 -11.42 0.11 2.48
N ASP A 94 -10.66 -0.26 1.45
CA ASP A 94 -11.15 -1.01 0.31
C ASP A 94 -11.58 -2.43 0.71
N GLU A 95 -10.74 -3.15 1.45
CA GLU A 95 -11.05 -4.49 1.97
C GLU A 95 -12.33 -4.49 2.81
N LYS A 96 -12.50 -3.49 3.69
CA LYS A 96 -13.72 -3.33 4.48
C LYS A 96 -14.94 -3.12 3.58
N SER A 97 -14.83 -2.30 2.54
CA SER A 97 -15.93 -2.05 1.61
C SER A 97 -16.32 -3.30 0.81
N LEU A 98 -15.34 -4.09 0.37
CA LEU A 98 -15.55 -5.35 -0.35
C LEU A 98 -16.19 -6.40 0.55
N PHE A 99 -15.73 -6.50 1.80
CA PHE A 99 -16.31 -7.38 2.81
C PHE A 99 -17.77 -7.05 3.09
N GLU A 100 -18.11 -5.78 3.34
CA GLU A 100 -19.49 -5.37 3.59
C GLU A 100 -20.38 -5.59 2.36
N THR A 101 -19.85 -5.40 1.14
CA THR A 101 -20.56 -5.70 -0.10
C THR A 101 -20.93 -7.19 -0.20
N ARG A 102 -19.97 -8.08 0.04
CA ARG A 102 -20.21 -9.54 0.02
C ARG A 102 -21.23 -9.95 1.09
N LYS A 103 -21.10 -9.39 2.29
CA LYS A 103 -21.99 -9.64 3.42
C LYS A 103 -23.42 -9.18 3.14
N ALA A 104 -23.60 -8.01 2.52
CA ALA A 104 -24.91 -7.51 2.14
C ALA A 104 -25.64 -8.50 1.21
N VAL A 105 -24.95 -9.05 0.22
CA VAL A 105 -25.54 -10.05 -0.68
C VAL A 105 -25.90 -11.33 0.05
N LEU A 106 -25.04 -11.84 0.93
CA LEU A 106 -25.37 -13.02 1.75
C LEU A 106 -26.61 -12.79 2.63
N ASN A 107 -26.78 -11.58 3.16
CA ASN A 107 -27.97 -11.22 3.94
C ASN A 107 -29.22 -11.20 3.06
N THR A 108 -29.17 -10.58 1.88
CA THR A 108 -30.28 -10.58 0.92
C THR A 108 -30.64 -11.99 0.48
N GLN A 109 -29.66 -12.86 0.21
CA GLN A 109 -29.90 -14.26 -0.14
C GLN A 109 -30.59 -15.02 1.00
N ARG A 110 -30.17 -14.77 2.24
CA ARG A 110 -30.82 -15.34 3.43
C ARG A 110 -32.27 -14.87 3.54
N GLU A 111 -32.56 -13.59 3.33
CA GLU A 111 -33.91 -13.03 3.32
C GLU A 111 -34.77 -13.64 2.20
N ASN A 112 -34.22 -13.80 1.00
CA ASN A 112 -34.90 -14.45 -0.13
C ASN A 112 -35.32 -15.89 0.20
N VAL A 113 -34.45 -16.66 0.87
CA VAL A 113 -34.77 -18.03 1.30
C VAL A 113 -35.90 -18.04 2.33
N GLN A 114 -35.91 -17.11 3.29
CA GLN A 114 -36.97 -17.00 4.29
C GLN A 114 -38.31 -16.62 3.66
N GLU A 115 -38.30 -15.65 2.76
CA GLU A 115 -39.51 -15.20 2.06
C GLU A 115 -40.04 -16.28 1.13
N LEU A 116 -39.16 -17.00 0.41
CA LEU A 116 -39.55 -18.16 -0.40
C LEU A 116 -40.21 -19.23 0.47
N ALA A 117 -39.60 -19.58 1.61
CA ALA A 117 -40.16 -20.58 2.52
C ALA A 117 -41.55 -20.19 3.06
N ARG A 118 -41.75 -18.89 3.37
CA ARG A 118 -43.05 -18.35 3.80
C ARG A 118 -44.10 -18.50 2.69
N ARG A 119 -43.78 -18.06 1.47
CA ARG A 119 -44.68 -18.18 0.30
C ARG A 119 -45.01 -19.63 -0.02
N GLN A 120 -44.02 -20.53 0.02
CA GLN A 120 -44.22 -21.95 -0.23
C GLN A 120 -45.15 -22.58 0.81
N LYS A 121 -45.07 -22.17 2.08
CA LYS A 121 -45.98 -22.64 3.12
C LYS A 121 -47.43 -22.19 2.84
N GLU A 122 -47.63 -20.90 2.59
CA GLU A 122 -48.96 -20.31 2.32
C GLU A 122 -49.60 -20.93 1.05
N GLN A 123 -48.82 -21.04 -0.03
CA GLN A 123 -49.30 -21.62 -1.29
C GLN A 123 -49.62 -23.11 -1.17
N LYS A 124 -48.84 -23.87 -0.39
CA LYS A 124 -49.09 -25.30 -0.16
C LYS A 124 -50.42 -25.54 0.54
N GLU A 125 -50.74 -24.77 1.57
CA GLU A 125 -52.01 -24.88 2.31
C GLU A 125 -53.21 -24.59 1.38
N LEU A 126 -53.11 -23.57 0.52
CA LEU A 126 -54.15 -23.24 -0.46
C LEU A 126 -54.33 -24.32 -1.53
N LEU A 127 -53.24 -24.84 -2.11
CA LEU A 127 -53.33 -25.85 -3.17
C LEU A 127 -53.84 -27.21 -2.66
N ILE A 128 -53.47 -27.60 -1.43
CA ILE A 128 -53.99 -28.82 -0.80
C ILE A 128 -55.49 -28.69 -0.54
N SER A 129 -55.96 -27.54 -0.04
CA SER A 129 -57.40 -27.32 0.16
C SER A 129 -58.19 -27.26 -1.16
N ALA A 130 -57.56 -26.87 -2.26
CA ALA A 130 -58.11 -26.95 -3.62
C ALA A 130 -58.06 -28.36 -4.25
N GLY A 131 -57.62 -29.40 -3.52
CA GLY A 131 -57.60 -30.80 -3.98
C GLY A 131 -56.41 -31.16 -4.87
N GLN A 132 -55.36 -30.34 -4.93
CA GLN A 132 -54.16 -30.65 -5.71
C GLN A 132 -53.32 -31.75 -5.03
N SER A 133 -52.59 -32.52 -5.86
CA SER A 133 -51.71 -33.59 -5.38
C SER A 133 -50.51 -33.03 -4.60
N PRO A 134 -50.27 -33.48 -3.34
CA PRO A 134 -49.14 -33.03 -2.53
C PRO A 134 -47.77 -33.26 -3.19
N THR A 135 -47.64 -34.33 -3.98
CA THR A 135 -46.39 -34.68 -4.68
C THR A 135 -46.06 -33.67 -5.77
N LEU A 136 -47.07 -33.20 -6.52
CA LEU A 136 -46.85 -32.19 -7.58
C LEU A 136 -46.45 -30.84 -6.99
N ILE A 137 -47.06 -30.46 -5.87
CA ILE A 137 -46.72 -29.22 -5.14
C ILE A 137 -45.28 -29.29 -4.63
N ALA A 138 -44.88 -30.40 -4.01
CA ALA A 138 -43.52 -30.59 -3.51
C ALA A 138 -42.48 -30.53 -4.65
N LEU A 139 -42.77 -31.15 -5.80
CA LEU A 139 -41.88 -31.11 -6.96
C LEU A 139 -41.71 -29.69 -7.52
N ALA A 140 -42.80 -28.91 -7.59
CA ALA A 140 -42.73 -27.51 -8.01
C ALA A 140 -41.92 -26.64 -7.04
N GLN A 141 -42.12 -26.80 -5.73
CA GLN A 141 -41.38 -26.08 -4.69
C GLN A 141 -39.89 -26.44 -4.68
N GLN A 142 -39.57 -27.70 -4.93
CA GLN A 142 -38.19 -28.17 -5.06
C GLN A 142 -37.50 -27.50 -6.25
N LYS A 143 -38.15 -27.50 -7.42
CA LYS A 143 -37.61 -26.85 -8.62
C LYS A 143 -37.38 -25.35 -8.44
N GLU A 144 -38.29 -24.67 -7.76
CA GLU A 144 -38.16 -23.23 -7.45
C GLU A 144 -36.99 -22.96 -6.49
N ARG A 145 -36.81 -23.82 -5.46
CA ARG A 145 -35.68 -23.74 -4.54
C ARG A 145 -34.35 -23.96 -5.25
N GLU A 146 -34.26 -24.97 -6.09
CA GLU A 146 -33.06 -25.26 -6.89
C GLU A 146 -32.71 -24.09 -7.83
N ALA A 147 -33.71 -23.48 -8.46
CA ALA A 147 -33.51 -22.31 -9.30
C ALA A 147 -32.99 -21.10 -8.50
N LEU A 148 -33.53 -20.88 -7.29
CA LEU A 148 -33.07 -19.83 -6.39
C LEU A 148 -31.62 -20.08 -5.93
N GLU A 149 -31.31 -21.29 -5.48
CA GLU A 149 -29.97 -21.69 -5.03
C GLU A 149 -28.93 -21.53 -6.14
N LYS A 150 -29.29 -21.95 -7.36
CA LYS A 150 -28.43 -21.74 -8.53
C LYS A 150 -28.17 -20.26 -8.79
N GLY A 151 -29.22 -19.42 -8.75
CA GLY A 151 -29.08 -17.98 -8.92
C GLY A 151 -28.19 -17.33 -7.85
N HIS A 152 -28.37 -17.74 -6.58
CA HIS A 152 -27.54 -17.28 -5.47
C HIS A 152 -26.06 -17.66 -5.65
N GLN A 153 -25.78 -18.89 -6.11
CA GLN A 153 -24.42 -19.34 -6.37
C GLN A 153 -23.77 -18.54 -7.50
N GLU A 154 -24.49 -18.27 -8.59
CA GLU A 154 -24.00 -17.45 -9.70
C GLU A 154 -23.71 -16.01 -9.27
N GLU A 155 -24.56 -15.44 -8.41
CA GLU A 155 -24.36 -14.10 -7.85
C GLU A 155 -23.13 -14.02 -6.94
N ILE A 156 -22.94 -14.99 -6.03
CA ILE A 156 -21.75 -15.06 -5.18
C ILE A 156 -20.49 -15.19 -6.02
N ASN A 157 -20.49 -16.09 -7.01
CA ASN A 157 -19.35 -16.26 -7.91
C ASN A 157 -19.02 -14.95 -8.65
N ARG A 158 -20.04 -14.19 -9.08
CA ARG A 158 -19.85 -12.89 -9.73
C ARG A 158 -19.23 -11.86 -8.80
N ILE A 159 -19.65 -11.83 -7.53
CA ILE A 159 -19.12 -10.89 -6.54
C ILE A 159 -17.71 -11.27 -6.14
N ASP A 160 -17.45 -12.55 -5.86
CA ASP A 160 -16.12 -13.03 -5.49
C ASP A 160 -15.10 -12.76 -6.61
N MET A 161 -15.50 -12.93 -7.87
CA MET A 161 -14.64 -12.55 -9.02
C MET A 161 -14.33 -11.04 -9.05
N LYS A 162 -15.33 -10.19 -8.76
CA LYS A 162 -15.13 -8.73 -8.67
C LYS A 162 -14.20 -8.37 -7.52
N ILE A 163 -14.33 -9.04 -6.37
CA ILE A 163 -13.47 -8.83 -5.21
C ILE A 163 -12.02 -9.16 -5.56
N ILE A 164 -11.78 -10.34 -6.15
CA ILE A 164 -10.43 -10.75 -6.58
C ILE A 164 -9.84 -9.72 -7.54
N THR A 165 -10.60 -9.31 -8.56
CA THR A 165 -10.14 -8.29 -9.53
C THR A 165 -9.79 -6.96 -8.86
N LYS A 166 -10.55 -6.56 -7.83
CA LYS A 166 -10.28 -5.33 -7.08
C LYS A 166 -9.04 -5.45 -6.20
N LEU A 167 -8.81 -6.60 -5.58
CA LEU A 167 -7.61 -6.87 -4.80
C LEU A 167 -6.36 -6.87 -5.71
N ASP A 168 -6.44 -7.52 -6.87
CA ASP A 168 -5.34 -7.52 -7.85
C ASP A 168 -5.01 -6.10 -8.34
N GLN A 169 -6.05 -5.29 -8.60
CA GLN A 169 -5.87 -3.89 -8.96
C GLN A 169 -5.19 -3.09 -7.83
N CYS A 170 -5.60 -3.31 -6.58
CA CYS A 170 -5.00 -2.66 -5.41
C CYS A 170 -3.50 -2.96 -5.31
N VAL A 171 -3.10 -4.23 -5.48
CA VAL A 171 -1.68 -4.63 -5.50
C VAL A 171 -0.94 -3.91 -6.63
N SER A 172 -1.52 -3.85 -7.83
CA SER A 172 -0.91 -3.16 -8.96
C SER A 172 -0.75 -1.65 -8.70
N ASP A 173 -1.76 -1.00 -8.14
CA ASP A 173 -1.74 0.44 -7.82
C ASP A 173 -0.70 0.76 -6.73
N GLN A 174 -0.57 -0.11 -5.72
CA GLN A 174 0.46 -0.02 -4.69
C GLN A 174 1.87 -0.16 -5.29
N GLN A 175 2.09 -1.14 -6.16
CA GLN A 175 3.38 -1.32 -6.87
C GLN A 175 3.73 -0.08 -7.69
N VAL A 176 2.77 0.46 -8.47
CA VAL A 176 2.96 1.68 -9.28
C VAL A 176 3.31 2.87 -8.39
N THR A 177 2.64 3.00 -7.25
CA THR A 177 2.87 4.14 -6.33
C THR A 177 4.27 4.07 -5.72
N LEU A 178 4.70 2.89 -5.25
CA LEU A 178 6.02 2.69 -4.67
C LEU A 178 7.14 2.82 -5.71
N GLU A 179 6.93 2.32 -6.93
CA GLU A 179 7.86 2.48 -8.05
C GLU A 179 8.02 3.97 -8.42
N LYS A 180 6.91 4.72 -8.52
CA LYS A 180 6.95 6.16 -8.82
C LYS A 180 7.56 6.99 -7.68
N ALA A 181 7.41 6.54 -6.44
CA ALA A 181 8.09 7.14 -5.29
C ALA A 181 9.60 6.81 -5.26
N GLY A 182 10.09 5.95 -6.17
CA GLY A 182 11.50 5.58 -6.26
C GLY A 182 11.94 4.62 -5.15
N VAL A 183 11.02 3.87 -4.55
CA VAL A 183 11.35 2.93 -3.48
C VAL A 183 12.07 1.72 -4.07
N PRO A 184 13.33 1.44 -3.65
CA PRO A 184 14.10 0.33 -4.22
C PRO A 184 13.44 -1.03 -4.00
N GLY A 185 13.45 -1.87 -5.04
CA GLY A 185 12.87 -3.22 -5.01
C GLY A 185 11.38 -3.28 -5.39
N PHE A 186 10.73 -2.14 -5.61
CA PHE A 186 9.35 -2.07 -6.07
C PHE A 186 9.27 -1.73 -7.56
N PHE A 187 8.50 -2.54 -8.27
CA PHE A 187 8.18 -2.41 -9.69
C PHE A 187 6.92 -3.22 -9.98
N VAL A 188 6.18 -2.86 -11.04
CA VAL A 188 4.97 -3.61 -11.42
C VAL A 188 5.32 -5.04 -11.85
N THR A 189 4.72 -6.04 -11.20
CA THR A 189 4.99 -7.45 -11.48
C THR A 189 3.83 -8.35 -11.05
N ASN A 190 3.58 -9.39 -11.87
CA ASN A 190 2.62 -10.46 -11.59
C ASN A 190 3.30 -11.78 -11.21
N SER A 191 4.63 -11.77 -11.05
CA SER A 191 5.39 -12.97 -10.65
C SER A 191 5.17 -13.23 -9.16
N PRO A 192 4.63 -14.39 -8.76
CA PRO A 192 4.37 -14.69 -7.34
C PRO A 192 5.61 -14.56 -6.45
N MET A 193 6.78 -14.93 -7.00
CA MET A 193 8.06 -14.81 -6.30
C MET A 193 8.46 -13.36 -6.04
N GLU A 194 8.29 -12.49 -7.05
CA GLU A 194 8.62 -11.06 -6.91
C GLU A 194 7.63 -10.35 -5.98
N ILE A 195 6.34 -10.69 -6.07
CA ILE A 195 5.32 -10.17 -5.15
C ILE A 195 5.66 -10.58 -3.71
N SER A 196 6.04 -11.83 -3.50
CA SER A 196 6.44 -12.32 -2.17
C SER A 196 7.66 -11.56 -1.64
N LEU A 197 8.63 -11.25 -2.50
CA LEU A 197 9.79 -10.46 -2.14
C LEU A 197 9.43 -9.00 -1.79
N GLN A 198 8.57 -8.37 -2.58
CA GLN A 198 8.06 -7.01 -2.32
C GLN A 198 7.26 -6.96 -1.00
N MET A 199 6.51 -8.02 -0.68
CA MET A 199 5.84 -8.16 0.61
C MET A 199 6.82 -8.24 1.78
N CYS A 200 7.93 -8.98 1.64
CA CYS A 200 9.00 -8.98 2.65
C CYS A 200 9.62 -7.58 2.83
N LEU A 201 9.85 -6.85 1.75
CA LEU A 201 10.37 -5.48 1.82
C LEU A 201 9.38 -4.54 2.51
N LEU A 202 8.08 -4.64 2.23
CA LEU A 202 7.04 -3.87 2.95
C LEU A 202 7.02 -4.19 4.44
N GLU A 203 7.21 -5.45 4.81
CA GLU A 203 7.31 -5.85 6.22
C GLU A 203 8.53 -5.20 6.89
N PHE A 204 9.68 -5.18 6.22
CA PHE A 204 10.88 -4.52 6.74
C PHE A 204 10.66 -3.03 6.95
N ILE A 205 10.10 -2.34 5.96
CA ILE A 205 9.78 -0.91 6.04
C ILE A 205 8.82 -0.64 7.20
N THR A 206 7.79 -1.47 7.36
CA THR A 206 6.80 -1.33 8.44
C THR A 206 7.42 -1.55 9.80
N ARG A 207 8.29 -2.56 9.97
CA ARG A 207 8.99 -2.82 11.24
C ARG A 207 9.91 -1.65 11.62
N LEU A 208 10.66 -1.11 10.65
CA LEU A 208 11.56 0.02 10.87
C LEU A 208 10.83 1.33 11.17
N ALA A 209 9.58 1.48 10.75
CA ALA A 209 8.75 2.64 11.10
C ALA A 209 8.35 2.67 12.59
N HIS A 210 8.51 1.54 13.29
CA HIS A 210 8.12 1.35 14.69
C HIS A 210 9.32 1.10 15.63
N ALA A 211 10.53 1.01 15.08
CA ALA A 211 11.79 0.84 15.82
C ALA A 211 12.37 2.19 16.22
#